data_AF-A0A1G6CPV8-F1
#
_entry.id   AF-A0A1G6CPV8-F1
#
_cell.length_a   1.000
_cell.length_b   1.000
_cell.length_c   1.000
_cell.angle_alpha   90.00
_cell.angle_beta   90.00
_cell.angle_gamma   90.00
#
_symmetry.space_group_name_H-M   'P 1'
#
loop_
_entity.id
_entity.type
_entity.pdbx_description
1 polymer ?
#
loop_
_entity_poly.entity_id
_entity_poly.type
_entity_poly.pdbx_seq_one_letter_code
_entity_poly.pdbx_strand_id
1 'polypeptide(L)'
;MLVDFEKLSETSRVWIYQSNRSFTDAEVEELNNELNEFLNQWTAHGQNLSAAYKIEYKRFIIIGLDQSLNAATGCSIDASVHFIQHLEKKYNVELLDKMNVSYKQGEFIAYKPLSDFKKMAKEGAVSKNTVVFNNLVTNVSDFKDNWEVPASDSWHSRFFK
;
A
#
# COMPACT_ATOMS: atom_id res chain seq x y z
N MET A 1 -15.55 12.03 -2.84
CA MET A 1 -14.83 13.26 -3.20
C MET A 1 -13.35 13.01 -3.00
N LEU A 2 -12.59 13.11 -4.07
CA LEU A 2 -11.14 12.99 -4.02
C LEU A 2 -10.51 14.26 -3.42
N VAL A 3 -9.56 14.10 -2.51
CA VAL A 3 -8.77 15.19 -1.91
C VAL A 3 -7.28 14.88 -2.01
N ASP A 4 -6.43 15.88 -1.77
CA ASP A 4 -4.98 15.67 -1.65
C ASP A 4 -4.68 14.82 -0.41
N PHE A 5 -3.73 13.89 -0.52
CA PHE A 5 -3.42 12.97 0.58
C PHE A 5 -2.89 13.69 1.82
N GLU A 6 -2.20 14.82 1.65
CA GLU A 6 -1.67 15.68 2.71
C GLU A 6 -2.78 16.35 3.53
N LYS A 7 -4.00 16.46 2.98
CA LYS A 7 -5.16 17.03 3.66
C LYS A 7 -5.90 16.00 4.54
N LEU A 8 -5.55 14.72 4.45
CA LEU A 8 -6.14 13.71 5.31
C LEU A 8 -5.69 13.91 6.77
N SER A 9 -6.66 13.76 7.68
CA SER A 9 -6.37 13.71 9.12
C SER A 9 -5.43 12.56 9.46
N GLU A 10 -4.72 12.66 10.58
CA GLU A 10 -3.81 11.60 11.04
C GLU A 10 -4.52 10.28 11.36
N THR A 11 -5.81 10.35 11.73
CA THR A 11 -6.64 9.18 12.03
C THR A 11 -7.31 8.58 10.78
N SER A 12 -7.17 9.23 9.62
CA SER A 12 -7.70 8.72 8.36
C SER A 12 -7.12 7.34 8.08
N ARG A 13 -7.99 6.39 7.72
CA ARG A 13 -7.60 4.99 7.51
C ARG A 13 -6.77 4.86 6.24
N VAL A 14 -5.75 4.00 6.27
CA VAL A 14 -4.87 3.74 5.14
C VAL A 14 -4.93 2.26 4.72
N TRP A 15 -4.95 2.03 3.41
CA TRP A 15 -4.69 0.72 2.81
C TRP A 15 -3.52 0.84 1.84
N ILE A 16 -2.56 -0.06 1.98
CA ILE A 16 -1.41 -0.17 1.08
C ILE A 16 -1.50 -1.48 0.31
N TYR A 17 -1.34 -1.37 -1.01
CA TYR A 17 -1.32 -2.48 -1.96
C TYR A 17 0.01 -2.42 -2.71
N GLN A 18 0.87 -3.39 -2.42
CA GLN A 18 2.22 -3.46 -2.97
C GLN A 18 2.24 -4.39 -4.17
N SER A 19 2.76 -3.90 -5.29
CA SER A 19 2.97 -4.72 -6.48
C SER A 19 4.18 -5.65 -6.36
N ASN A 20 4.08 -6.85 -6.91
CA ASN A 20 5.20 -7.80 -7.05
C ASN A 20 6.28 -7.32 -8.03
N ARG A 21 5.99 -6.36 -8.91
CA ARG A 21 6.96 -5.66 -9.77
C ARG A 21 6.76 -4.15 -9.71
N SER A 22 7.66 -3.40 -10.34
CA SER A 22 7.40 -1.98 -10.58
C SER A 22 6.45 -1.82 -11.77
N PHE A 23 5.54 -0.86 -11.64
CA PHE A 23 4.75 -0.31 -12.74
C PHE A 23 5.66 0.50 -13.67
N THR A 24 5.37 0.46 -14.96
CA THR A 24 5.99 1.35 -15.95
C THR A 24 5.41 2.76 -15.84
N ASP A 25 6.05 3.76 -16.45
CA ASP A 25 5.53 5.13 -16.45
C ASP A 25 4.14 5.24 -17.09
N ALA A 26 3.91 4.49 -18.18
CA ALA A 26 2.59 4.42 -18.81
C ALA A 26 1.54 3.79 -17.89
N GLU A 27 1.90 2.70 -17.20
CA GLU A 27 0.99 2.08 -16.23
C GLU A 27 0.69 2.98 -15.05
N VAL A 28 1.65 3.78 -14.58
CA VAL A 28 1.43 4.78 -13.52
C VAL A 28 0.44 5.86 -13.99
N GLU A 29 0.57 6.34 -15.22
CA GLU A 29 -0.39 7.31 -15.79
C GLU A 29 -1.81 6.71 -15.86
N GLU A 30 -1.94 5.49 -16.35
CA GLU A 30 -3.23 4.78 -16.37
C GLU A 30 -3.80 4.55 -14.98
N LEU A 31 -2.98 4.11 -14.02
CA LEU A 31 -3.37 3.90 -12.63
C LEU A 31 -3.90 5.18 -12.00
N ASN A 32 -3.25 6.33 -12.23
CA ASN A 32 -3.74 7.61 -11.73
C ASN A 32 -5.14 7.91 -12.28
N ASN A 33 -5.39 7.67 -13.57
CA ASN A 33 -6.71 7.89 -14.17
C ASN A 33 -7.78 6.97 -13.57
N GLU A 34 -7.49 5.67 -13.43
CA GLU A 34 -8.43 4.70 -12.86
C GLU A 34 -8.71 4.94 -11.37
N LEU A 35 -7.68 5.26 -10.59
CA LEU A 35 -7.83 5.62 -9.17
C LEU A 35 -8.65 6.90 -9.00
N ASN A 36 -8.40 7.92 -9.83
CA ASN A 36 -9.19 9.15 -9.86
C ASN A 36 -10.66 8.85 -10.15
N GLU A 37 -10.95 8.04 -11.17
CA GLU A 37 -12.33 7.69 -11.53
C GLU A 37 -13.02 6.90 -10.41
N PHE A 38 -12.38 5.83 -9.93
CA PHE A 38 -12.92 4.97 -8.88
C PHE A 38 -13.21 5.75 -7.60
N LEU A 39 -12.25 6.53 -7.09
CA LEU A 39 -12.40 7.23 -5.80
C LEU A 39 -13.40 8.39 -5.85
N ASN A 40 -13.64 8.96 -7.04
CA ASN A 40 -14.71 9.94 -7.20
C ASN A 40 -16.10 9.29 -7.18
N GLN A 41 -16.21 8.03 -7.60
CA GLN A 41 -17.45 7.24 -7.58
C GLN A 41 -17.59 6.40 -6.28
N TRP A 42 -16.57 6.38 -5.44
CA TRP A 42 -16.55 5.55 -4.24
C TRP A 42 -17.46 6.11 -3.15
N THR A 43 -18.50 5.33 -2.80
CA THR A 43 -19.56 5.74 -1.88
C THR A 43 -19.82 4.68 -0.80
N ALA A 44 -20.35 5.12 0.33
CA ALA A 44 -20.89 4.27 1.40
C ALA A 44 -22.33 4.66 1.68
N HIS A 45 -23.28 3.73 1.52
CA HIS A 45 -24.73 4.01 1.61
C HIS A 45 -25.20 5.20 0.74
N GLY A 46 -24.60 5.37 -0.44
CA GLY A 46 -24.91 6.48 -1.35
C GLY A 46 -24.32 7.83 -0.92
N GLN A 47 -23.59 7.89 0.20
CA GLN A 47 -22.84 9.06 0.61
C GLN A 47 -21.41 8.98 0.07
N ASN A 48 -20.89 10.13 -0.39
CA ASN A 48 -19.53 10.21 -0.88
C ASN A 48 -18.53 9.99 0.25
N LEU A 49 -17.51 9.18 -0.03
CA LEU A 49 -16.35 9.01 0.83
C LEU A 49 -15.32 10.10 0.51
N SER A 50 -14.68 10.68 1.54
CA SER A 50 -13.57 11.61 1.36
C SER A 50 -12.27 10.82 1.38
N ALA A 51 -11.71 10.60 0.19
CA ALA A 51 -10.57 9.71 0.00
C ALA A 51 -9.45 10.41 -0.76
N ALA A 52 -8.24 9.88 -0.60
CA ALA A 52 -7.07 10.27 -1.36
C ALA A 52 -6.27 9.03 -1.75
N TYR A 53 -5.34 9.18 -2.68
CA TYR A 53 -4.39 8.13 -2.97
C TYR A 53 -3.00 8.67 -3.28
N LYS A 54 -2.01 7.77 -3.23
CA LYS A 54 -0.65 7.99 -3.73
C LYS A 54 -0.18 6.75 -4.47
N ILE A 55 0.66 6.96 -5.48
CA ILE A 55 1.46 5.91 -6.09
C ILE A 55 2.91 6.19 -5.74
N GLU A 56 3.48 5.39 -4.86
CA GLU A 56 4.86 5.58 -4.39
C GLU A 56 5.79 4.55 -5.03
N TYR A 57 6.98 5.00 -5.38
CA TYR A 57 8.06 4.17 -5.93
C TYR A 57 7.67 3.32 -7.16
N LYS A 58 6.64 3.74 -7.91
CA LYS A 58 6.02 2.97 -8.99
C LYS A 58 5.69 1.54 -8.57
N ARG A 59 5.34 1.30 -7.30
CA ARG A 59 5.11 -0.06 -6.78
C ARG A 59 3.93 -0.11 -5.81
N PHE A 60 3.75 0.92 -5.01
CA PHE A 60 2.74 0.93 -3.96
C PHE A 60 1.58 1.80 -4.37
N ILE A 61 0.36 1.25 -4.31
CA ILE A 61 -0.87 2.01 -4.34
C ILE A 61 -1.31 2.19 -2.89
N ILE A 62 -1.37 3.44 -2.44
CA ILE A 62 -1.76 3.81 -1.08
C ILE A 62 -3.09 4.54 -1.20
N ILE A 63 -4.13 4.04 -0.53
CA ILE A 63 -5.44 4.67 -0.47
C ILE A 63 -5.69 5.12 0.96
N GLY A 64 -6.01 6.40 1.14
CA GLY A 64 -6.42 6.99 2.41
C GLY A 64 -7.90 7.35 2.40
N LEU A 65 -8.57 7.16 3.53
CA LEU A 65 -9.98 7.50 3.72
C LEU A 65 -10.18 8.27 5.01
N ASP A 66 -10.71 9.49 4.92
CA ASP A 66 -11.21 10.22 6.08
C ASP A 66 -12.52 9.61 6.56
N GLN A 67 -12.46 8.96 7.72
CA GLN A 67 -13.61 8.29 8.33
C GLN A 67 -14.47 9.22 9.19
N SER A 68 -14.07 10.48 9.39
CA SER A 68 -14.81 11.43 10.23
C SER A 68 -16.13 11.89 9.60
N LEU A 69 -16.18 11.93 8.26
CA LEU A 69 -17.38 12.29 7.50
C LEU A 69 -18.27 11.07 7.28
N ASN A 70 -17.74 10.04 6.64
CA ASN A 70 -18.42 8.80 6.35
C ASN A 70 -17.41 7.65 6.44
N ALA A 71 -17.69 6.65 7.28
CA ALA A 71 -16.87 5.45 7.34
C ALA A 71 -17.19 4.52 6.16
N ALA A 72 -16.18 3.80 5.68
CA ALA A 72 -16.39 2.72 4.73
C ALA A 72 -17.24 1.61 5.36
N THR A 73 -18.28 1.20 4.65
CA THR A 73 -19.13 0.05 4.95
C THR A 73 -18.58 -1.22 4.31
N GLY A 74 -19.07 -2.40 4.71
CA GLY A 74 -18.68 -3.68 4.09
C GLY A 74 -18.77 -3.64 2.56
N CYS A 75 -19.92 -3.22 2.00
CA CYS A 75 -20.09 -3.13 0.55
C CYS A 75 -19.12 -2.15 -0.12
N SER A 76 -18.81 -1.02 0.52
CA SER A 76 -17.83 -0.07 -0.04
C SER A 76 -16.41 -0.64 0.00
N ILE A 77 -16.07 -1.42 1.03
CA ILE A 77 -14.78 -2.13 1.11
C ILE A 77 -14.73 -3.20 0.02
N ASP A 78 -15.80 -3.97 -0.18
CA ASP A 78 -15.87 -4.99 -1.23
C ASP A 78 -15.66 -4.37 -2.62
N ALA A 79 -16.28 -3.21 -2.89
CA ALA A 79 -16.05 -2.46 -4.11
C ALA A 79 -14.58 -2.06 -4.29
N SER A 80 -13.91 -1.61 -3.22
CA SER A 80 -12.48 -1.30 -3.26
C SER A 80 -11.62 -2.53 -3.53
N VAL A 81 -11.97 -3.68 -2.93
CA VAL A 81 -11.24 -4.94 -3.15
C VAL A 81 -11.42 -5.40 -4.59
N HIS A 82 -12.63 -5.33 -5.13
CA HIS A 82 -12.90 -5.67 -6.54
C HIS A 82 -12.16 -4.77 -7.52
N PHE A 83 -12.06 -3.47 -7.21
CA PHE A 83 -11.26 -2.54 -7.98
C PHE A 83 -9.78 -2.94 -7.97
N ILE A 84 -9.19 -3.27 -6.82
CA ILE A 84 -7.80 -3.73 -6.77
C ILE A 84 -7.60 -5.05 -7.54
N GLN A 85 -8.54 -5.99 -7.46
CA GLN A 85 -8.51 -7.23 -8.25
C GLN A 85 -8.59 -6.97 -9.77
N HIS A 86 -9.30 -5.93 -10.18
CA HIS A 86 -9.33 -5.49 -11.57
C HIS A 86 -7.93 -5.04 -12.02
N LEU A 87 -7.26 -4.20 -11.22
CA LEU A 87 -5.89 -3.75 -11.50
C LEU A 87 -4.89 -4.92 -11.55
N GLU A 88 -4.99 -5.88 -10.63
CA GLU A 88 -4.16 -7.11 -10.65
C GLU A 88 -4.24 -7.82 -12.01
N LYS A 89 -5.46 -8.02 -12.53
CA LYS A 89 -5.68 -8.68 -13.82
C LYS A 89 -5.20 -7.83 -14.98
N LYS A 90 -5.52 -6.52 -14.97
CA LYS A 90 -5.18 -5.60 -16.05
C LYS A 90 -3.66 -5.52 -16.25
N TYR A 91 -2.91 -5.33 -15.17
CA TYR A 91 -1.45 -5.18 -15.22
C TYR A 91 -0.69 -6.49 -15.06
N ASN A 92 -1.38 -7.61 -14.83
CA ASN A 92 -0.76 -8.91 -14.55
C ASN A 92 0.24 -8.81 -13.39
N VAL A 93 -0.25 -8.33 -12.25
CA VAL A 93 0.51 -8.13 -11.00
C VAL A 93 -0.27 -8.69 -9.81
N GLU A 94 0.43 -8.86 -8.69
CA GLU A 94 -0.19 -9.14 -7.38
C GLU A 94 -0.22 -7.86 -6.55
N LEU A 95 -1.33 -7.57 -5.88
CA LEU A 95 -1.58 -6.38 -5.06
C LEU A 95 -2.24 -6.68 -3.72
N LEU A 96 -3.03 -7.76 -3.64
CA LEU A 96 -3.76 -8.12 -2.42
C LEU A 96 -2.89 -8.87 -1.40
N ASP A 97 -1.78 -9.48 -1.82
CA ASP A 97 -0.86 -10.16 -0.90
C ASP A 97 0.05 -9.14 -0.17
N LYS A 98 -0.39 -8.75 1.03
CA LYS A 98 0.34 -7.81 1.89
C LYS A 98 1.53 -8.44 2.62
N MET A 99 1.74 -9.75 2.51
CA MET A 99 2.75 -10.46 3.29
C MET A 99 4.12 -10.48 2.60
N ASN A 100 4.16 -10.29 1.29
CA ASN A 100 5.40 -10.24 0.54
C ASN A 100 6.18 -8.95 0.82
N VAL A 101 7.50 -9.05 0.80
CA VAL A 101 8.37 -8.03 1.38
C VAL A 101 9.01 -7.22 0.26
N SER A 102 8.71 -5.92 0.25
CA SER A 102 9.59 -4.95 -0.41
C SER A 102 10.58 -4.36 0.58
N TYR A 103 11.79 -4.09 0.12
CA TYR A 103 12.87 -3.54 0.94
C TYR A 103 13.85 -2.74 0.08
N LYS A 104 14.54 -1.77 0.69
CA LYS A 104 15.58 -0.99 0.01
C LYS A 104 16.85 -1.82 -0.13
N GLN A 105 17.41 -1.82 -1.34
CA GLN A 105 18.69 -2.40 -1.69
C GLN A 105 19.51 -1.35 -2.45
N GLY A 106 20.30 -0.58 -1.71
CA GLY A 106 20.88 0.66 -2.23
C GLY A 106 19.78 1.65 -2.59
N GLU A 107 19.84 2.18 -3.80
CA GLU A 107 18.87 3.15 -4.34
C GLU A 107 17.57 2.50 -4.88
N PHE A 108 17.51 1.16 -4.93
CA PHE A 108 16.40 0.44 -5.55
C PHE A 108 15.49 -0.22 -4.51
N ILE A 109 14.24 -0.45 -4.90
CA ILE A 109 13.29 -1.26 -4.12
C ILE A 109 13.20 -2.64 -4.71
N ALA A 110 13.69 -3.61 -3.95
CA ALA A 110 13.60 -5.02 -4.27
C ALA A 110 12.30 -5.61 -3.70
N TYR A 111 11.85 -6.70 -4.30
CA TYR A 111 10.69 -7.47 -3.87
C TYR A 111 11.06 -8.94 -3.72
N LYS A 112 10.59 -9.57 -2.65
CA LYS A 112 10.68 -11.02 -2.44
C LYS A 112 9.40 -11.58 -1.84
N PRO A 113 9.00 -12.80 -2.25
CA PRO A 113 8.07 -13.59 -1.48
C PRO A 113 8.52 -13.70 -0.02
N LEU A 114 7.58 -13.70 0.92
CA LEU A 114 7.90 -13.76 2.34
C LEU A 114 8.82 -14.95 2.71
N SER A 115 8.63 -16.10 2.06
CA SER A 115 9.46 -17.29 2.26
C SER A 115 10.93 -17.06 1.91
N ASP A 116 11.20 -16.28 0.87
CA ASP A 116 12.55 -16.02 0.40
C ASP A 116 13.21 -14.92 1.22
N PHE A 117 12.46 -13.87 1.58
CA PHE A 117 12.96 -12.85 2.51
C PHE A 117 13.39 -13.47 3.86
N LYS A 118 12.63 -14.44 4.37
CA LYS A 118 13.00 -15.21 5.58
C LYS A 118 14.31 -15.97 5.43
N LYS A 119 14.57 -16.59 4.26
CA LYS A 119 15.84 -17.28 3.99
C LYS A 119 16.98 -16.28 3.95
N MET A 120 16.79 -15.17 3.23
CA MET A 120 17.77 -14.09 3.13
C MET A 120 18.15 -13.51 4.50
N ALA A 121 17.18 -13.33 5.41
CA ALA A 121 17.45 -12.88 6.77
C ALA A 121 18.30 -13.87 7.56
N LYS A 122 18.02 -15.18 7.45
CA LYS A 122 18.80 -16.24 8.12
C LYS A 122 20.22 -16.39 7.56
N GLU A 123 20.37 -16.18 6.25
CA GLU A 123 21.65 -16.26 5.54
C GLU A 123 22.48 -14.98 5.70
N GLY A 124 21.95 -13.93 6.34
CA GLY A 124 22.63 -12.64 6.51
C GLY A 124 22.68 -11.78 5.24
N ALA A 125 21.93 -12.14 4.20
CA ALA A 125 21.83 -11.37 2.95
C ALA A 125 21.05 -10.04 3.13
N VAL A 126 20.23 -9.96 4.17
CA VAL A 126 19.63 -8.72 4.68
C VAL A 126 19.93 -8.60 6.17
N SER A 127 19.92 -7.38 6.69
CA SER A 127 20.24 -7.10 8.10
C SER A 127 19.05 -6.48 8.83
N LYS A 128 19.14 -6.40 10.17
CA LYS A 128 18.16 -5.69 11.00
C LYS A 128 17.97 -4.22 10.60
N ASN A 129 19.00 -3.61 10.01
CA ASN A 129 18.97 -2.22 9.53
C ASN A 129 18.48 -2.09 8.08
N THR A 130 18.19 -3.19 7.38
CA THR A 130 17.60 -3.13 6.05
C THR A 130 16.24 -2.46 6.14
N VAL A 131 16.05 -1.37 5.40
CA VAL A 131 14.77 -0.64 5.36
C VAL A 131 13.74 -1.47 4.62
N VAL A 132 12.59 -1.68 5.24
CA VAL A 132 11.45 -2.48 4.74
C VAL A 132 10.19 -1.63 4.72
N PHE A 133 9.18 -2.10 3.98
CA PHE A 133 7.88 -1.43 3.90
C PHE A 133 6.81 -2.17 4.73
N ASN A 134 6.30 -1.54 5.79
CA ASN A 134 5.26 -2.08 6.65
C ASN A 134 3.87 -1.81 6.07
N ASN A 135 3.41 -2.66 5.15
CA ASN A 135 2.10 -2.50 4.50
C ASN A 135 0.89 -2.77 5.42
N LEU A 136 1.12 -3.01 6.71
CA LEU A 136 0.10 -3.27 7.74
C LEU A 136 -0.27 -2.03 8.56
N VAL A 137 0.38 -0.88 8.31
CA VAL A 137 -0.02 0.40 8.92
C VAL A 137 -1.50 0.70 8.65
N THR A 138 -2.16 1.30 9.63
CA THR A 138 -3.64 1.38 9.63
C THR A 138 -4.21 2.77 9.39
N ASN A 139 -3.44 3.83 9.64
CA ASN A 139 -3.87 5.21 9.49
C ASN A 139 -2.72 6.11 9.00
N VAL A 140 -3.03 7.38 8.72
CA VAL A 140 -2.07 8.34 8.15
C VAL A 140 -0.89 8.64 9.08
N SER A 141 -1.09 8.73 10.40
CA SER A 141 0.03 8.90 11.35
C SER A 141 0.96 7.69 11.33
N ASP A 142 0.40 6.49 11.45
CA ASP A 142 1.15 5.24 11.41
C ASP A 142 1.87 5.03 10.06
N PHE A 143 1.24 5.45 8.95
CA PHE A 143 1.87 5.46 7.64
C PHE A 143 3.07 6.40 7.56
N LYS A 144 2.98 7.61 8.11
CA LYS A 144 4.09 8.59 8.11
C LYS A 144 5.28 8.09 8.92
N ASP A 145 5.01 7.48 10.07
CA ASP A 145 6.05 7.17 11.05
C ASP A 145 6.62 5.76 10.91
N ASN A 146 5.80 4.79 10.45
CA ASN A 146 6.13 3.36 10.51
C ASN A 146 6.05 2.63 9.18
N TRP A 147 5.73 3.29 8.06
CA TRP A 147 5.65 2.60 6.76
C TRP A 147 7.03 2.23 6.22
N GLU A 148 7.98 3.16 6.23
CA GLU A 148 9.35 2.93 5.75
C GLU A 148 10.33 2.96 6.93
N VAL A 149 10.68 1.78 7.45
CA VAL A 149 11.46 1.65 8.69
C VAL A 149 12.48 0.52 8.61
N PRO A 150 13.53 0.52 9.45
CA PRO A 150 14.40 -0.64 9.61
C PRO A 150 13.62 -1.93 9.91
N ALA A 151 14.12 -3.06 9.42
CA ALA A 151 13.49 -4.36 9.67
C ALA A 151 13.36 -4.68 11.17
N SER A 152 14.28 -4.21 12.02
CA SER A 152 14.20 -4.32 13.48
C SER A 152 12.98 -3.64 14.09
N ASP A 153 12.50 -2.58 13.46
CA ASP A 153 11.49 -1.67 14.00
C ASP A 153 10.10 -1.99 13.44
N SER A 154 10.02 -3.01 12.58
CA SER A 154 8.77 -3.53 12.04
C SER A 154 8.54 -4.98 12.46
N TRP A 155 7.40 -5.51 12.03
CA TRP A 155 7.04 -6.90 12.25
C TRP A 155 7.99 -7.92 11.60
N HIS A 156 8.86 -7.47 10.67
CA HIS A 156 9.90 -8.29 10.03
C HIS A 156 11.03 -8.68 10.99
N SER A 157 11.20 -7.96 12.09
CA SER A 157 12.21 -8.22 13.14
C SER A 157 12.20 -9.68 13.62
N ARG A 158 11.03 -10.33 13.59
CA ARG A 158 10.83 -11.73 13.95
C ARG A 158 11.65 -12.72 13.10
N PHE A 159 12.20 -12.31 11.96
CA PHE A 159 12.99 -13.16 11.04
C PHE A 159 14.49 -13.11 11.28
N PHE A 160 14.98 -12.15 12.08
CA PHE A 160 16.40 -11.91 12.34
C PHE A 160 16.87 -12.50 13.68
N LYS A 161 16.35 -13.69 14.01
CA LYS A 161 16.70 -14.44 15.22
C LYS A 161 17.78 -15.47 14.92
#